data_AF-A0A151AES3-F1
#
_entry.id   AF-A0A151AES3-F1
#
_cell.length_a   1.000
_cell.length_b   1.000
_cell.length_c   1.000
_cell.angle_alpha   90.00
_cell.angle_beta   90.00
_cell.angle_gamma   90.00
#
_symmetry.space_group_name_H-M   'P 1'
#
loop_
_entity.id
_entity.type
_entity.pdbx_description
1 polymer ?
#
loop_
_entity_poly.entity_id
_entity_poly.type
_entity_poly.pdbx_seq_one_letter_code
_entity_poly.pdbx_strand_id
1 'polypeptide(L)' 'MRARAWTVAYRYADPEDYGIPALPDWRVVRDDDGLALAEEGESDPFIRAERPMRVRR' A
#
# COMPACT_ATOMS: atom_id res chain seq x y z
N MET A 1 -8.49 -10.49 0.85
CA MET A 1 -8.48 -9.19 1.54
C MET A 1 -8.23 -9.39 3.03
N ARG A 2 -7.02 -9.10 3.53
CA ARG A 2 -6.61 -9.27 4.95
C ARG A 2 -6.56 -7.93 5.72
N ALA A 3 -7.12 -6.85 5.16
CA ALA A 3 -7.00 -5.50 5.71
C ALA A 3 -7.39 -5.40 7.19
N ARG A 4 -8.52 -6.00 7.58
CA ARG A 4 -8.98 -6.00 8.98
C ARG A 4 -8.03 -6.75 9.92
N ALA A 5 -7.52 -7.90 9.49
CA ALA A 5 -6.59 -8.70 10.30
C ALA A 5 -5.30 -7.93 10.55
N TRP A 6 -4.79 -7.26 9.52
CA TRP A 6 -3.61 -6.40 9.60
C TRP A 6 -3.83 -5.24 10.59
N THR A 7 -4.97 -4.53 10.51
CA THR A 7 -5.31 -3.45 11.44
C THR A 7 -5.43 -3.91 12.89
N VAL A 8 -6.01 -5.10 13.11
CA VAL A 8 -6.14 -5.66 14.46
C VAL A 8 -4.78 -6.07 15.00
N ALA A 9 -3.99 -6.81 14.22
CA ALA A 9 -2.65 -7.25 14.62
C ALA A 9 -1.77 -6.05 15.02
N TYR A 10 -1.66 -5.05 14.14
CA TYR A 10 -0.87 -3.84 14.35
C TYR A 10 -1.28 -3.03 15.59
N ARG A 11 -2.53 -3.14 16.05
CA ARG A 11 -3.00 -2.45 17.25
C ARG A 11 -2.45 -3.06 18.54
N TYR A 12 -2.17 -4.37 18.53
CA TYR A 12 -1.85 -5.13 19.75
C TYR A 12 -0.41 -5.64 19.80
N ALA A 13 0.24 -5.88 18.65
CA ALA A 13 1.65 -6.22 18.53
C ALA A 13 2.14 -5.97 17.10
N ASP A 14 3.35 -6.42 16.77
CA ASP A 14 3.81 -6.40 15.39
C ASP A 14 3.01 -7.43 14.56
N PRO A 15 2.48 -7.09 13.36
CA PRO A 15 1.86 -8.07 12.47
C PRO A 15 2.72 -9.31 12.21
N GLU A 16 4.05 -9.16 12.18
CA GLU A 16 5.00 -10.26 11.95
C GLU A 16 4.92 -11.32 13.06
N ASP A 17 4.62 -10.93 14.31
CA ASP A 17 4.43 -11.83 15.44
C ASP A 17 3.24 -12.79 15.24
N TYR A 18 2.31 -12.43 14.35
CA TYR A 18 1.14 -13.24 13.98
C TYR A 18 1.33 -13.98 12.64
N GLY A 19 2.54 -13.98 12.08
CA GLY A 19 2.82 -14.54 10.75
C GLY A 19 2.17 -13.75 9.61
N ILE A 20 1.83 -12.49 9.87
CA ILE A 20 1.35 -11.56 8.85
C ILE A 20 2.58 -10.82 8.31
N PRO A 21 2.87 -10.90 7.00
CA PRO A 21 4.02 -10.20 6.44
C PRO A 21 3.95 -8.69 6.71
N ALA A 22 5.10 -8.10 7.00
CA ALA A 22 5.28 -6.65 7.00
C ALA A 22 4.82 -6.07 5.66
N LEU A 23 4.32 -4.83 5.71
CA LEU A 23 4.01 -4.10 4.51
C LEU A 23 5.34 -3.68 3.88
N PRO A 24 5.61 -4.01 2.60
CA PRO A 24 6.84 -3.57 1.95
C PRO A 24 6.87 -2.05 1.91
N ASP A 25 8.06 -1.47 1.95
CA ASP A 25 8.23 -0.04 1.71
C ASP A 25 7.80 0.28 0.27
N TRP A 26 6.87 1.23 0.13
CA TRP A 26 6.31 1.61 -1.16
C TRP A 26 6.30 3.11 -1.32
N ARG A 27 6.51 3.56 -2.55
CA ARG A 27 6.43 4.95 -2.95
C ARG A 27 5.15 5.21 -3.75
N VAL A 28 4.61 6.39 -3.52
CA VAL A 28 3.54 6.95 -4.35
C VAL A 28 4.18 7.70 -5.51
N VAL A 29 3.94 7.23 -6.73
CA VAL A 29 4.31 7.92 -7.96
C VAL A 29 3.07 8.62 -8.51
N ARG A 30 3.19 9.90 -8.83
CA ARG A 30 2.16 10.67 -9.53
C ARG A 30 2.74 11.20 -10.82
N ASP A 31 1.96 11.06 -11.90
CA ASP A 31 2.19 11.75 -13.16
C ASP A 31 0.98 12.66 -13.45
N ASP A 32 0.98 13.30 -14.62
CA ASP A 32 -0.04 14.31 -14.95
C ASP A 32 -1.46 13.74 -15.04
N ASP A 33 -1.60 12.43 -15.30
CA ASP A 33 -2.90 11.78 -15.46
C ASP A 33 -3.18 10.73 -14.38
N GLY A 34 -2.15 10.14 -13.78
CA GLY A 34 -2.23 8.90 -13.02
C GLY A 34 -1.59 8.90 -11.62
N LEU A 35 -1.85 7.80 -10.92
CA LEU A 35 -1.29 7.45 -9.62
C LEU A 35 -0.81 6.00 -9.69
N ALA A 36 0.42 5.76 -9.25
CA ALA A 36 0.96 4.42 -9.15
C ALA A 36 1.62 4.18 -7.79
N LEU A 37 1.53 2.94 -7.32
CA LEU A 37 2.21 2.45 -6.12
C LEU A 37 3.28 1.46 -6.58
N ALA A 38 4.52 1.72 -6.19
CA ALA A 38 5.67 0.90 -6.56
C ALA A 38 6.51 0.61 -5.31
N GLU A 39 7.19 -0.53 -5.31
CA GLU A 39 8.21 -0.84 -4.31
C GLU A 39 9.41 0.11 -4.46
N GLU A 40 10.12 0.36 -3.38
CA GLU A 40 11.31 1.21 -3.43
C GLU A 40 12.41 0.58 -4.30
N GLY A 41 12.87 1.29 -5.33
CA GLY A 41 13.91 0.82 -6.24
C GLY A 41 13.42 0.00 -7.45
N GLU A 42 12.16 -0.43 -7.47
CA GLU A 42 11.56 -1.06 -8.65
C GLU A 42 10.93 -0.02 -9.60
N SER A 43 11.07 -0.29 -10.90
CA SER A 43 10.52 0.58 -11.94
C SER A 43 9.06 0.26 -12.28
N ASP A 44 8.57 -0.95 -12.00
CA ASP A 44 7.22 -1.37 -12.39
C ASP A 44 6.25 -1.31 -11.20
N PRO A 45 5.15 -0.54 -11.29
CA PRO A 45 4.20 -0.43 -10.19
C PRO A 45 3.27 -1.64 -10.11
N PHE A 46 3.05 -2.15 -8.90
CA PHE A 46 2.10 -3.24 -8.65
C PHE A 46 0.63 -2.76 -8.62
N ILE A 47 0.39 -1.46 -8.40
CA ILE A 47 -0.93 -0.82 -8.57
C ILE A 47 -0.77 0.44 -9.42
N ARG A 48 -1.57 0.57 -10.48
CA ARG A 48 -1.66 1.78 -11.31
C ARG A 48 -3.13 2.19 -11.48
N ALA A 49 -3.38 3.49 -11.36
CA ALA A 49 -4.66 4.12 -11.63
C ALA A 49 -4.44 5.27 -12.61
N GLU A 50 -4.97 5.15 -13.82
CA GLU A 50 -4.73 6.13 -14.90
C GLU A 50 -5.53 7.42 -14.78
N ARG A 51 -6.64 7.46 -14.01
CA ARG A 51 -7.48 8.66 -13.79
C ARG A 51 -8.08 8.67 -12.38
N PRO A 52 -7.25 8.82 -11.34
CA PRO A 52 -7.71 8.73 -9.96
C PRO A 52 -8.59 9.95 -9.58
N MET A 53 -9.75 9.70 -8.99
CA MET A 53 -10.61 10.77 -8.47
C MET A 53 -10.24 11.09 -7.02
N ARG A 54 -10.11 12.39 -6.71
CA ARG A 54 -9.95 12.84 -5.31
C ARG A 54 -11.25 12.65 -4.55
N VAL A 55 -11.20 11.86 -3.48
CA VAL A 55 -12.29 11.73 -2.51
C VAL A 55 -11.91 12.50 -1.25
N ARG A 56 -12.78 13.39 -0.76
CA ARG A 56 -12.66 13.97 0.59
C ARG A 56 -13.29 13.01 1.58
N ARG A 57 -12.54 12.65 2.62
CA ARG A 57 -13.01 11.88 3.77
C ARG A 57 -13.42 12.82 4.89
#